data_AF-A0A1B7LFK5-F1
#
_entry.id   AF-A0A1B7LFK5-F1
#
_cell.length_a   1.000
_cell.length_b   1.000
_cell.length_c   1.000
_cell.angle_alpha   90.00
_cell.angle_beta   90.00
_cell.angle_gamma   90.00
#
_symmetry.space_group_name_H-M   'P 1'
#
loop_
_entity.id
_entity.type
_entity.pdbx_description
1 polymer ?
#
loop_
_entity_poly.entity_id
_entity_poly.type
_entity_poly.pdbx_seq_one_letter_code
_entity_poly.pdbx_strand_id
1 'polypeptide(L)'
;MARTGNASMAQVLTPADYLVPLRLVLGWMFFSAWLRRFISVPAKMDPNSPLYIGKKFDTFLPHAVMIKPMLQYLTTHPQLLHIFVYTFSWIEFLVGLSLICGLLTRLGALGGTLLSLGILMGAGWIGTTCLDEWQIGTVEGVASLVLLFTGGGLFSLDHLIGNRWLNSSSPGNDAGRKLIIGATVFALLITLGTYQIFFGGFSSLHNDSKSPHLDLGGTSLTAGGVLHLELYRDGGPDTYGSFVTSVKVDGLYTWTAAELAKTSPAAINNVYPLQKVKTGPEGLVVPLGARAGVSLRLPAGKAVQPGVSYHVTVYDVSGAHWDATVAAG
;
A
#
# COMPACT_ATOMS: atom_id res chain seq x y z
N MET A 1 -59.46 34.13 -8.05
CA MET A 1 -60.07 32.80 -7.87
C MET A 1 -59.21 31.78 -8.62
N ALA A 2 -58.74 30.74 -7.92
CA ALA A 2 -58.28 29.41 -8.38
C ALA A 2 -57.26 29.33 -9.56
N ARG A 3 -56.00 28.89 -9.39
CA ARG A 3 -55.53 27.47 -9.26
C ARG A 3 -56.29 26.55 -10.23
N THR A 4 -55.70 25.72 -11.11
CA THR A 4 -54.52 24.84 -11.01
C THR A 4 -54.50 23.99 -12.29
N GLY A 5 -53.34 23.50 -12.75
CA GLY A 5 -53.35 22.44 -13.78
C GLY A 5 -51.99 22.02 -14.36
N ASN A 6 -51.20 21.32 -13.54
CA ASN A 6 -50.15 20.35 -13.93
C ASN A 6 -48.95 20.81 -14.77
N ALA A 7 -47.96 21.38 -14.08
CA ALA A 7 -46.55 21.01 -14.31
C ALA A 7 -46.08 20.05 -13.20
N SER A 8 -46.70 18.88 -13.10
CA SER A 8 -46.25 17.80 -12.21
C SER A 8 -45.26 16.90 -12.98
N MET A 9 -44.10 16.63 -12.38
CA MET A 9 -43.00 15.74 -12.83
C MET A 9 -41.77 16.37 -13.51
N ALA A 10 -41.62 17.70 -13.52
CA ALA A 10 -40.36 18.34 -13.94
C ALA A 10 -39.73 19.19 -12.81
N GLN A 11 -39.70 18.67 -11.58
CA GLN A 11 -38.61 19.05 -10.68
C GLN A 11 -37.36 18.36 -11.21
N VAL A 12 -36.67 19.08 -12.10
CA VAL A 12 -35.38 18.71 -12.70
C VAL A 12 -34.50 18.09 -11.61
N LEU A 13 -34.10 16.83 -11.79
CA LEU A 13 -33.11 16.16 -10.95
C LEU A 13 -31.95 17.13 -10.68
N THR A 14 -31.62 17.35 -9.41
CA THR A 14 -30.48 18.20 -9.08
C THR A 14 -29.20 17.51 -9.58
N PRO A 15 -28.13 18.25 -9.94
CA PRO A 15 -26.87 17.63 -10.38
C PRO A 15 -26.30 16.57 -9.41
N ALA A 16 -26.64 16.65 -8.12
CA ALA A 16 -26.24 15.67 -7.11
C ALA A 16 -26.98 14.32 -7.23
N ASP A 17 -28.20 14.28 -7.77
CA ASP A 17 -29.00 13.06 -7.87
C ASP A 17 -28.42 12.08 -8.90
N TYR A 18 -27.75 12.59 -9.94
CA TYR A 18 -27.00 11.78 -10.90
C TYR A 18 -25.80 11.06 -10.28
N LEU A 19 -25.36 11.48 -9.09
CA LEU A 19 -24.25 10.86 -8.35
C LEU A 19 -24.72 9.79 -7.37
N VAL A 20 -26.03 9.51 -7.25
CA VAL A 20 -26.54 8.45 -6.37
C VAL A 20 -25.94 7.08 -6.70
N PRO A 21 -25.86 6.62 -7.97
CA PRO A 21 -25.20 5.37 -8.29
C PRO A 21 -23.73 5.34 -7.83
N LEU A 22 -22.99 6.44 -8.06
CA LEU A 22 -21.60 6.57 -7.59
C LEU A 22 -21.51 6.48 -6.07
N ARG A 23 -22.39 7.18 -5.34
CA ARG A 23 -22.46 7.18 -3.87
C ARG A 23 -22.68 5.76 -3.32
N LEU A 24 -23.61 5.01 -3.90
CA LEU A 24 -23.94 3.66 -3.48
C LEU A 24 -22.80 2.68 -3.76
N VAL A 25 -22.22 2.72 -4.97
CA VAL A 25 -21.10 1.83 -5.35
C VAL A 25 -19.86 2.13 -4.51
N LEU A 26 -19.52 3.40 -4.34
CA LEU A 26 -18.37 3.83 -3.54
C LEU A 26 -18.57 3.46 -2.06
N GLY A 27 -19.78 3.67 -1.53
CA GLY A 27 -20.14 3.23 -0.19
C GLY A 27 -20.02 1.72 -0.02
N TRP A 28 -20.40 0.94 -1.03
CA TRP A 28 -20.20 -0.51 -1.03
C TRP A 28 -18.72 -0.91 -1.06
N MET A 29 -17.85 -0.21 -1.80
CA MET A 29 -16.41 -0.50 -1.79
C MET A 29 -15.82 -0.40 -0.37
N PHE A 30 -16.09 0.70 0.35
CA PHE A 30 -15.64 0.86 1.73
C PHE A 30 -16.31 -0.13 2.69
N PHE A 31 -17.63 -0.31 2.62
CA PHE A 31 -18.36 -1.22 3.50
C PHE A 31 -17.90 -2.67 3.33
N SER A 32 -17.71 -3.10 2.08
CA SER A 32 -17.32 -4.47 1.75
C SER A 32 -15.91 -4.79 2.25
N ALA A 33 -15.01 -3.80 2.36
CA ALA A 33 -13.70 -3.97 2.95
C ALA A 33 -13.78 -4.42 4.42
N TRP A 34 -14.61 -3.73 5.22
CA TRP A 34 -14.89 -4.15 6.60
C TRP A 34 -15.61 -5.50 6.65
N LEU A 35 -16.66 -5.69 5.83
CA LEU A 35 -17.45 -6.92 5.79
C LEU A 35 -16.56 -8.15 5.55
N ARG A 36 -15.62 -8.03 4.60
CA ARG A 36 -14.67 -9.09 4.26
C ARG A 36 -13.74 -9.41 5.42
N ARG A 37 -13.32 -8.41 6.20
CA ARG A 37 -12.36 -8.58 7.31
C ARG A 37 -13.02 -9.11 8.58
N PHE A 38 -14.26 -8.77 8.86
CA PHE A 38 -14.94 -9.13 10.11
C PHE A 38 -15.93 -10.29 9.98
N ILE A 39 -16.54 -10.48 8.81
CA ILE A 39 -17.60 -11.48 8.61
C ILE A 39 -17.15 -12.56 7.62
N SER A 40 -16.75 -12.18 6.40
CA SER A 40 -16.49 -13.18 5.35
C SER A 40 -15.19 -13.96 5.57
N VAL A 41 -14.11 -13.28 5.99
CA VAL A 41 -12.79 -13.88 6.23
C VAL A 41 -12.16 -13.30 7.51
N PRO A 42 -12.66 -13.68 8.70
CA PRO A 42 -12.18 -13.15 9.99
C PRO A 42 -10.68 -13.35 10.23
N ALA A 43 -10.09 -14.37 9.61
CA ALA A 43 -8.65 -14.63 9.63
C ALA A 43 -7.79 -13.46 9.14
N LYS A 44 -8.36 -12.49 8.40
CA LYS A 44 -7.66 -11.25 8.01
C LYS A 44 -7.38 -10.31 9.18
N MET A 45 -8.11 -10.44 10.27
CA MET A 45 -7.94 -9.64 11.49
C MET A 45 -7.16 -10.36 12.58
N ASP A 46 -6.78 -11.63 12.41
CA ASP A 46 -5.97 -12.37 13.38
C ASP A 46 -4.46 -12.16 13.12
N PRO A 47 -3.70 -11.52 14.03
CA PRO A 47 -2.25 -11.31 13.86
C PRO A 47 -1.43 -12.58 13.64
N ASN A 48 -1.91 -13.73 14.11
CA ASN A 48 -1.22 -15.01 13.98
C ASN A 48 -1.50 -15.69 12.63
N SER A 49 -2.53 -15.24 11.92
CA SER A 49 -2.94 -15.84 10.66
C SER A 49 -1.96 -15.51 9.52
N PRO A 50 -1.71 -16.44 8.57
CA PRO A 50 -1.05 -16.10 7.32
C PRO A 50 -1.82 -15.04 6.51
N LEU A 51 -3.14 -14.93 6.70
CA LEU A 51 -4.01 -14.00 5.99
C LEU A 51 -4.10 -12.61 6.64
N TYR A 52 -3.38 -12.39 7.76
CA TYR A 52 -3.42 -11.14 8.50
C TYR A 52 -3.12 -9.94 7.62
N ILE A 53 -4.04 -8.97 7.57
CA ILE A 53 -3.90 -7.84 6.65
C ILE A 53 -2.81 -6.84 7.06
N GLY A 54 -2.42 -6.82 8.35
CA GLY A 54 -1.30 -6.00 8.80
C GLY A 54 0.02 -6.32 8.08
N LYS A 55 0.18 -7.55 7.56
CA LYS A 55 1.35 -7.93 6.74
C LYS A 55 1.47 -7.16 5.41
N LYS A 56 0.38 -6.55 4.93
CA LYS A 56 0.42 -5.66 3.75
C LYS A 56 1.09 -4.31 4.05
N PHE A 57 1.18 -3.89 5.32
CA PHE A 57 1.83 -2.61 5.64
C PHE A 57 3.33 -2.66 5.37
N ASP A 58 3.96 -3.81 5.58
CA ASP A 58 5.35 -4.03 5.19
C ASP A 58 5.51 -3.92 3.67
N THR A 59 4.55 -4.45 2.90
CA THR A 59 4.60 -4.36 1.42
C THR A 59 4.41 -2.94 0.91
N PHE A 60 3.75 -2.06 1.66
CA PHE A 60 3.55 -0.65 1.28
C PHE A 60 4.84 0.17 1.43
N LEU A 61 5.70 -0.19 2.38
CA LEU A 61 6.80 0.64 2.86
C LEU A 61 7.85 1.07 1.81
N PRO A 62 8.32 0.21 0.87
CA PRO A 62 9.45 0.52 -0.01
C PRO A 62 9.39 1.87 -0.73
N HIS A 63 8.34 2.10 -1.51
CA HIS A 63 8.17 3.31 -2.32
C HIS A 63 7.02 4.20 -1.83
N ALA A 64 6.62 4.07 -0.56
CA ALA A 64 5.64 4.95 0.05
C ALA A 64 6.11 6.42 0.05
N VAL A 65 5.17 7.33 -0.19
CA VAL A 65 5.40 8.78 -0.27
C VAL A 65 4.59 9.46 0.82
N MET A 66 5.12 10.52 1.44
CA MET A 66 4.53 11.30 2.55
C MET A 66 4.27 10.54 3.87
N ILE A 67 3.76 9.31 3.85
CA ILE A 67 3.38 8.53 5.04
C ILE A 67 4.39 7.44 5.40
N LYS A 68 5.52 7.35 4.68
CA LYS A 68 6.57 6.34 4.91
C LYS A 68 7.07 6.27 6.36
N PRO A 69 7.34 7.40 7.08
CA PRO A 69 7.76 7.33 8.48
C PRO A 69 6.69 6.73 9.40
N MET A 70 5.41 7.05 9.16
CA MET A 70 4.29 6.47 9.90
C MET A 70 4.20 4.96 9.64
N LEU A 71 4.29 4.52 8.38
CA LEU A 71 4.29 3.10 8.03
C LEU A 71 5.44 2.38 8.72
N GLN A 72 6.67 2.91 8.66
CA GLN A 72 7.85 2.32 9.30
C GLN A 72 7.67 2.16 10.82
N TYR A 73 7.06 3.16 11.47
CA TYR A 73 6.76 3.10 12.88
C TYR A 73 5.70 2.03 13.19
N LEU A 74 4.63 1.93 12.41
CA LEU A 74 3.60 0.91 12.60
C LEU A 74 4.16 -0.50 12.37
N THR A 75 4.91 -0.71 11.30
CA THR A 75 5.49 -2.02 10.95
C THR A 75 6.46 -2.53 11.99
N THR A 76 7.12 -1.64 12.75
CA THR A 76 8.00 -2.02 13.87
C THR A 76 7.26 -2.19 15.20
N HIS A 77 5.99 -1.81 15.30
CA HIS A 77 5.16 -1.90 16.51
C HIS A 77 3.86 -2.69 16.25
N PRO A 78 3.90 -4.05 16.26
CA PRO A 78 2.78 -4.91 15.85
C PRO A 78 1.45 -4.65 16.57
N GLN A 79 1.51 -4.35 17.88
CA GLN A 79 0.31 -4.06 18.66
C GLN A 79 -0.36 -2.76 18.18
N LEU A 80 0.43 -1.72 17.93
CA LEU A 80 -0.07 -0.46 17.42
C LEU A 80 -0.59 -0.60 15.98
N LEU A 81 0.11 -1.35 15.14
CA LEU A 81 -0.36 -1.67 13.80
C LEU A 81 -1.69 -2.43 13.82
N HIS A 82 -1.87 -3.36 14.77
CA HIS A 82 -3.14 -4.06 14.92
C HIS A 82 -4.28 -3.11 15.31
N ILE A 83 -4.04 -2.21 16.27
CA ILE A 83 -5.00 -1.18 16.64
C ILE A 83 -5.32 -0.28 15.43
N PHE A 84 -4.29 0.13 14.69
CA PHE A 84 -4.45 0.95 13.48
C PHE A 84 -5.35 0.26 12.45
N VAL A 85 -5.05 -0.99 12.08
CA VAL A 85 -5.85 -1.76 11.11
C VAL A 85 -7.28 -1.96 11.59
N TYR A 86 -7.46 -2.23 12.89
CA TYR A 86 -8.79 -2.38 13.49
C TYR A 86 -9.60 -1.10 13.38
N THR A 87 -9.03 0.03 13.83
CA THR A 87 -9.66 1.35 13.73
C THR A 87 -9.92 1.75 12.28
N PHE A 88 -8.95 1.57 11.40
CA PHE A 88 -9.06 1.85 9.96
C PHE A 88 -10.24 1.09 9.34
N SER A 89 -10.39 -0.19 9.68
CA SER A 89 -11.49 -1.03 9.18
C SER A 89 -12.86 -0.55 9.68
N TRP A 90 -12.97 -0.11 10.93
CA TRP A 90 -14.22 0.45 11.44
C TRP A 90 -14.55 1.81 10.83
N ILE A 91 -13.54 2.62 10.50
CA ILE A 91 -13.77 3.86 9.76
C ILE A 91 -14.30 3.54 8.36
N GLU A 92 -13.73 2.56 7.65
CA GLU A 92 -14.27 2.09 6.35
C GLU A 92 -15.73 1.64 6.46
N PHE A 93 -16.11 0.93 7.54
CA PHE A 93 -17.51 0.58 7.81
C PHE A 93 -18.41 1.80 7.92
N LEU A 94 -18.02 2.79 8.74
CA LEU A 94 -18.82 3.99 8.97
C LEU A 94 -18.93 4.85 7.71
N VAL A 95 -17.83 5.00 6.97
CA VAL A 95 -17.81 5.69 5.67
C VAL A 95 -18.73 4.98 4.68
N GLY A 96 -18.59 3.67 4.56
CA GLY A 96 -19.39 2.87 3.63
C GLY A 96 -20.89 2.96 3.94
N LEU A 97 -21.26 2.81 5.22
CA LEU A 97 -22.65 2.92 5.66
C LEU A 97 -23.21 4.33 5.47
N SER A 98 -22.42 5.36 5.80
CA SER A 98 -22.75 6.77 5.58
C SER A 98 -23.08 7.05 4.11
N LEU A 99 -22.26 6.56 3.19
CA LEU A 99 -22.46 6.74 1.75
C LEU A 99 -23.62 5.89 1.20
N ILE A 100 -23.78 4.64 1.64
CA ILE A 100 -24.91 3.79 1.18
C ILE A 100 -26.25 4.43 1.58
N CYS A 101 -26.42 4.74 2.86
CA CYS A 101 -27.65 5.33 3.37
C CYS A 101 -27.82 6.80 2.96
N GLY A 102 -26.73 7.49 2.60
CA GLY A 102 -26.72 8.93 2.42
C GLY A 102 -27.01 9.66 3.74
N LEU A 103 -26.40 9.21 4.83
CA LEU A 103 -26.49 9.81 6.16
C LEU A 103 -25.12 10.36 6.54
N LEU A 104 -25.04 11.64 6.92
CA LEU A 104 -23.79 12.36 7.11
C LEU A 104 -22.88 12.25 5.87
N THR A 105 -23.46 12.31 4.66
CA THR A 105 -22.78 11.97 3.39
C THR A 105 -21.48 12.73 3.22
N ARG A 106 -21.45 14.02 3.56
CA ARG A 106 -20.24 14.85 3.48
C ARG A 106 -19.13 14.37 4.42
N LEU A 107 -19.48 13.94 5.63
CA LEU A 107 -18.51 13.41 6.57
C LEU A 107 -17.99 12.04 6.10
N GLY A 108 -18.88 11.17 5.62
CA GLY A 108 -18.48 9.90 4.99
C GLY A 108 -17.57 10.12 3.79
N ALA A 109 -17.90 11.07 2.93
CA ALA A 109 -17.11 11.46 1.76
C ALA A 109 -15.74 12.06 2.14
N LEU A 110 -15.65 12.86 3.21
CA LEU A 110 -14.36 13.31 3.76
C LEU A 110 -13.53 12.11 4.21
N GLY A 111 -14.13 11.18 4.96
CA GLY A 111 -13.48 9.94 5.38
C GLY A 111 -12.99 9.12 4.20
N GLY A 112 -13.83 8.87 3.19
CA GLY A 112 -13.47 8.16 1.98
C GLY A 112 -12.31 8.83 1.22
N THR A 113 -12.35 10.15 1.10
CA THR A 113 -11.26 10.92 0.49
C THR A 113 -9.94 10.71 1.23
N LEU A 114 -9.93 10.84 2.55
CA LEU A 114 -8.72 10.70 3.37
C LEU A 114 -8.19 9.26 3.38
N LEU A 115 -9.08 8.26 3.43
CA LEU A 115 -8.72 6.86 3.36
C LEU A 115 -8.07 6.52 2.01
N SER A 116 -8.71 6.88 0.89
CA SER A 116 -8.17 6.62 -0.45
C SER A 116 -6.86 7.36 -0.69
N LEU A 117 -6.74 8.63 -0.27
CA LEU A 117 -5.46 9.35 -0.38
C LEU A 117 -4.38 8.74 0.52
N GLY A 118 -4.72 8.22 1.70
CA GLY A 118 -3.80 7.47 2.55
C GLY A 118 -3.27 6.21 1.85
N ILE A 119 -4.15 5.45 1.20
CA ILE A 119 -3.76 4.29 0.38
C ILE A 119 -2.91 4.73 -0.81
N LEU A 120 -3.26 5.82 -1.50
CA LEU A 120 -2.46 6.35 -2.61
C LEU A 120 -1.02 6.66 -2.18
N MET A 121 -0.87 7.30 -1.01
CA MET A 121 0.44 7.70 -0.48
C MET A 121 1.26 6.53 0.03
N GLY A 122 0.61 5.51 0.61
CA GLY A 122 1.32 4.32 1.12
C GLY A 122 1.64 3.30 0.03
N ALA A 123 0.63 2.97 -0.77
CA ALA A 123 0.62 1.79 -1.62
C ALA A 123 0.41 2.11 -3.10
N GLY A 124 0.30 3.38 -3.50
CA GLY A 124 0.01 3.77 -4.89
C GLY A 124 1.07 3.36 -5.92
N TRP A 125 2.21 2.84 -5.49
CA TRP A 125 3.22 2.26 -6.39
C TRP A 125 2.99 0.77 -6.67
N ILE A 126 2.13 0.11 -5.90
CA ILE A 126 1.81 -1.32 -6.03
C ILE A 126 0.78 -1.51 -7.14
N GLY A 127 0.99 -2.56 -7.93
CA GLY A 127 0.16 -2.85 -9.10
C GLY A 127 0.90 -3.70 -10.11
N THR A 128 0.97 -5.00 -9.85
CA THR A 128 1.70 -5.96 -10.71
C THR A 128 1.15 -6.03 -12.13
N THR A 129 -0.14 -5.78 -12.28
CA THR A 129 -0.87 -5.91 -13.55
C THR A 129 -1.67 -4.66 -13.92
N CYS A 130 -2.52 -4.13 -13.03
CA CYS A 130 -3.50 -3.08 -13.37
C CYS A 130 -3.37 -1.74 -12.61
N LEU A 131 -2.25 -1.47 -11.92
CA LEU A 131 -2.07 -0.26 -11.09
C LEU A 131 -3.17 -0.08 -10.02
N ASP A 132 -3.58 -1.19 -9.41
CA ASP A 132 -4.79 -1.31 -8.59
C ASP A 132 -4.84 -0.29 -7.45
N GLU A 133 -3.80 -0.22 -6.60
CA GLU A 133 -3.76 0.69 -5.46
C GLU A 133 -3.70 2.17 -5.87
N TRP A 134 -3.05 2.48 -6.99
CA TRP A 134 -3.05 3.83 -7.56
C TRP A 134 -4.44 4.24 -8.05
N GLN A 135 -5.13 3.35 -8.76
CA GLN A 135 -6.49 3.58 -9.26
C GLN A 135 -7.48 3.74 -8.11
N ILE A 136 -7.40 2.89 -7.09
CA ILE A 136 -8.17 3.02 -5.84
C ILE A 136 -7.91 4.40 -5.23
N GLY A 137 -6.65 4.73 -5.01
CA GLY A 137 -6.28 5.97 -4.32
C GLY A 137 -6.71 7.25 -5.06
N THR A 138 -6.60 7.27 -6.39
CA THR A 138 -6.96 8.42 -7.21
C THR A 138 -8.46 8.48 -7.50
N VAL A 139 -9.05 7.43 -8.07
CA VAL A 139 -10.45 7.43 -8.53
C VAL A 139 -11.41 7.44 -7.34
N GLU A 140 -11.23 6.57 -6.34
CA GLU A 140 -12.12 6.56 -5.17
C GLU A 140 -11.94 7.82 -4.32
N GLY A 141 -10.71 8.33 -4.24
CA GLY A 141 -10.40 9.57 -3.53
C GLY A 141 -11.08 10.78 -4.18
N VAL A 142 -10.95 10.94 -5.49
CA VAL A 142 -11.60 12.04 -6.23
C VAL A 142 -13.12 11.87 -6.29
N ALA A 143 -13.63 10.65 -6.46
CA ALA A 143 -15.07 10.38 -6.39
C ALA A 143 -15.67 10.75 -5.02
N SER A 144 -14.98 10.38 -3.94
CA SER A 144 -15.35 10.78 -2.58
C SER A 144 -15.31 12.30 -2.43
N LEU A 145 -14.27 12.96 -2.96
CA LEU A 145 -14.13 14.42 -2.92
C LEU A 145 -15.28 15.13 -3.65
N VAL A 146 -15.76 14.59 -4.78
CA VAL A 146 -16.94 15.12 -5.48
C VAL A 146 -18.17 15.05 -4.56
N LEU A 147 -18.40 13.91 -3.90
CA LEU A 147 -19.52 13.72 -2.98
C LEU A 147 -19.43 14.62 -1.73
N LEU A 148 -18.22 14.97 -1.29
CA LEU A 148 -18.00 15.94 -0.21
C LEU A 148 -18.61 17.31 -0.58
N PHE A 149 -18.49 17.74 -1.84
CA PHE A 149 -19.01 19.01 -2.30
C PHE A 149 -20.49 18.96 -2.70
N THR A 150 -20.92 17.88 -3.36
CA THR A 150 -22.29 17.75 -3.87
C THR A 150 -23.29 17.30 -2.80
N GLY A 151 -22.86 16.55 -1.78
CA GLY A 151 -23.73 15.98 -0.76
C GLY A 151 -24.52 14.76 -1.25
N GLY A 152 -25.54 14.36 -0.47
CA GLY A 152 -26.27 13.11 -0.64
C GLY A 152 -27.34 13.07 -1.75
N GLY A 153 -27.83 14.21 -2.21
CA GLY A 153 -28.97 14.30 -3.16
C GLY A 153 -30.33 13.99 -2.51
N LEU A 154 -31.40 13.98 -3.31
CA LEU A 154 -32.79 13.70 -2.91
C LEU A 154 -32.95 12.29 -2.33
N PHE A 155 -32.22 11.31 -2.86
CA PHE A 155 -32.25 9.92 -2.42
C PHE A 155 -31.26 9.66 -1.27
N SER A 156 -31.32 10.49 -0.23
CA SER A 156 -30.46 10.41 0.95
C SER A 156 -31.25 10.58 2.24
N LEU A 157 -30.81 9.93 3.32
CA LEU A 157 -31.37 10.18 4.65
C LEU A 157 -31.09 11.63 5.11
N ASP A 158 -29.97 12.21 4.67
CA ASP A 158 -29.66 13.63 4.87
C ASP A 158 -30.82 14.51 4.40
N HIS A 159 -31.37 14.21 3.21
CA HIS A 159 -32.52 14.94 2.64
C HIS A 159 -33.78 14.77 3.48
N LEU A 160 -34.09 13.54 3.90
CA LEU A 160 -35.27 13.23 4.71
C LEU A 160 -35.24 13.91 6.08
N ILE A 161 -34.05 14.04 6.69
CA ILE A 161 -33.85 14.67 8.00
C ILE A 161 -33.95 16.21 7.91
N GLY A 162 -33.92 16.79 6.70
CA GLY A 162 -34.12 18.22 6.49
C GLY A 162 -32.95 19.10 6.96
N ASN A 163 -31.79 18.53 7.26
CA ASN A 163 -30.64 19.30 7.73
C ASN A 163 -29.96 20.08 6.59
N ARG A 164 -30.07 21.41 6.62
CA ARG A 164 -29.53 22.30 5.59
C ARG A 164 -28.00 22.20 5.40
N TRP A 165 -27.24 21.87 6.44
CA TRP A 165 -25.78 21.70 6.33
C TRP A 165 -25.39 20.40 5.61
N LEU A 166 -26.23 19.38 5.68
CA LEU A 166 -26.04 18.09 5.00
C LEU A 166 -26.58 18.10 3.56
N ASN A 167 -27.59 18.93 3.29
CA ASN A 167 -28.32 18.96 2.02
C ASN A 167 -27.94 20.09 1.05
N SER A 168 -26.99 20.94 1.39
CA SER A 168 -26.93 22.26 0.74
C SER A 168 -26.42 22.29 -0.70
N SER A 169 -25.67 21.34 -1.27
CA SER A 169 -24.83 21.60 -2.47
C SER A 169 -23.93 22.84 -2.32
N SER A 170 -22.77 22.90 -2.97
CA SER A 170 -22.03 24.18 -2.97
C SER A 170 -22.87 25.21 -3.73
N PRO A 171 -23.16 26.39 -3.15
CA PRO A 171 -23.96 27.39 -3.85
C PRO A 171 -23.29 27.73 -5.19
N GLY A 172 -24.09 27.93 -6.24
CA GLY A 172 -23.63 28.35 -7.57
C GLY A 172 -23.04 29.78 -7.61
N ASN A 173 -22.57 30.28 -6.48
CA ASN A 173 -21.88 31.54 -6.33
C ASN A 173 -20.39 31.40 -6.68
N ASP A 174 -19.67 32.52 -6.71
CA ASP A 174 -18.26 32.56 -7.09
C ASP A 174 -17.36 31.71 -6.17
N ALA A 175 -17.73 31.56 -4.89
CA ALA A 175 -16.99 30.73 -3.95
C ALA A 175 -17.10 29.24 -4.31
N GLY A 176 -18.30 28.74 -4.63
CA GLY A 176 -18.51 27.37 -5.11
C GLY A 176 -17.79 27.10 -6.42
N ARG A 177 -17.77 28.06 -7.35
CA ARG A 177 -17.00 27.96 -8.61
C ARG A 177 -15.50 27.84 -8.36
N LYS A 178 -14.93 28.69 -7.51
CA LYS A 178 -13.51 28.63 -7.13
C LYS A 178 -13.15 27.31 -6.46
N LEU A 179 -14.03 26.79 -5.60
CA LEU A 179 -13.84 25.51 -4.94
C LEU A 179 -13.80 24.34 -5.94
N ILE A 180 -14.73 24.29 -6.90
CA ILE A 180 -14.76 23.26 -7.94
C ILE A 180 -13.49 23.33 -8.80
N ILE A 181 -13.10 24.53 -9.24
CA ILE A 181 -11.85 24.71 -10.01
C ILE A 181 -10.64 24.21 -9.21
N GLY A 182 -10.55 24.58 -7.93
CA GLY A 182 -9.49 24.11 -7.04
C GLY A 182 -9.48 22.59 -6.89
N ALA A 183 -10.64 21.97 -6.71
CA ALA A 183 -10.79 20.53 -6.62
C ALA A 183 -10.41 19.81 -7.92
N THR A 184 -10.77 20.36 -9.08
CA THR A 184 -10.38 19.83 -10.39
C THR A 184 -8.87 19.91 -10.60
N VAL A 185 -8.26 21.06 -10.29
CA VAL A 185 -6.80 21.23 -10.37
C VAL A 185 -6.12 20.26 -9.41
N PHE A 186 -6.60 20.13 -8.17
CA PHE A 186 -6.08 19.17 -7.21
C PHE A 186 -6.18 17.73 -7.73
N ALA A 187 -7.35 17.31 -8.26
CA ALA A 187 -7.57 15.98 -8.80
C ALA A 187 -6.63 15.65 -9.98
N LEU A 188 -6.36 16.63 -10.85
CA LEU A 188 -5.39 16.47 -11.94
C LEU A 188 -3.96 16.39 -11.42
N LEU A 189 -3.56 17.28 -10.51
CA LEU A 189 -2.22 17.31 -9.96
C LEU A 189 -1.91 16.05 -9.14
N ILE A 190 -2.85 15.57 -8.32
CA ILE A 190 -2.63 14.37 -7.52
C ILE A 190 -2.56 13.14 -8.41
N THR A 191 -3.44 13.01 -9.41
CA THR A 191 -3.45 11.88 -10.34
C THR A 191 -2.19 11.87 -11.20
N LEU A 192 -1.95 12.92 -11.98
CA LEU A 192 -0.80 12.98 -12.89
C LEU A 192 0.53 13.04 -12.12
N GLY A 193 0.57 13.76 -11.01
CA GLY A 193 1.75 13.85 -10.15
C GLY A 193 2.14 12.51 -9.55
N THR A 194 1.19 11.77 -8.97
CA THR A 194 1.49 10.44 -8.42
C THR A 194 1.79 9.42 -9.52
N TYR A 195 1.16 9.53 -10.69
CA TYR A 195 1.53 8.70 -11.84
C TYR A 195 2.99 8.90 -12.26
N GLN A 196 3.46 10.16 -12.25
CA GLN A 196 4.87 10.46 -12.50
C GLN A 196 5.77 9.97 -11.36
N ILE A 197 5.37 10.17 -10.11
CA ILE A 197 6.19 9.80 -8.93
C ILE A 197 6.38 8.29 -8.84
N PHE A 198 5.32 7.51 -9.04
CA PHE A 198 5.34 6.06 -8.83
C PHE A 198 5.76 5.25 -10.06
N PHE A 199 5.54 5.77 -11.27
CA PHE A 199 5.74 4.99 -12.49
C PHE A 199 6.62 5.70 -13.51
N GLY A 200 7.05 6.95 -13.25
CA GLY A 200 7.80 7.73 -14.23
C GLY A 200 7.02 7.99 -15.52
N GLY A 201 5.69 8.07 -15.45
CA GLY A 201 4.79 7.97 -16.60
C GLY A 201 4.97 8.99 -17.75
N PHE A 202 5.56 10.16 -17.48
CA PHE A 202 5.91 11.16 -18.51
C PHE A 202 7.42 11.18 -18.83
N SER A 203 8.15 10.19 -18.34
CA SER A 203 9.60 10.05 -18.47
C SER A 203 9.94 8.60 -18.88
N SER A 204 10.85 7.93 -18.17
CA SER A 204 11.09 6.50 -18.35
C SER A 204 10.07 5.70 -17.54
N LEU A 205 9.03 5.22 -18.22
CA LEU A 205 7.99 4.39 -17.63
C LEU A 205 8.61 3.13 -17.00
N HIS A 206 8.30 2.89 -15.73
CA HIS A 206 8.74 1.72 -14.97
C HIS A 206 7.60 1.20 -14.09
N ASN A 207 7.79 0.00 -13.54
CA ASN A 207 6.87 -0.58 -12.57
C ASN A 207 7.69 -1.40 -11.57
N ASP A 208 7.94 -0.80 -10.41
CA ASP A 208 8.72 -1.42 -9.34
C ASP A 208 8.02 -2.64 -8.73
N SER A 209 6.71 -2.80 -8.93
CA SER A 209 5.93 -3.96 -8.49
C SER A 209 6.02 -5.14 -9.47
N LYS A 210 6.61 -4.98 -10.65
CA LYS A 210 6.59 -6.02 -11.70
C LYS A 210 7.55 -7.18 -11.43
N SER A 211 8.79 -6.88 -11.07
CA SER A 211 9.87 -7.86 -10.95
C SER A 211 10.52 -7.77 -9.58
N PRO A 212 10.90 -8.89 -8.94
CA PRO A 212 11.60 -8.85 -7.67
C PRO A 212 12.84 -7.96 -7.75
N HIS A 213 13.10 -7.19 -6.70
CA HIS A 213 14.34 -6.47 -6.52
C HIS A 213 14.81 -6.63 -5.07
N LEU A 214 16.11 -6.86 -4.88
CA LEU A 214 16.75 -6.93 -3.57
C LEU A 214 17.78 -5.81 -3.47
N ASP A 215 17.57 -4.92 -2.50
CA ASP A 215 18.59 -4.00 -2.03
C ASP A 215 19.52 -4.71 -1.02
N LEU A 216 20.82 -4.64 -1.32
CA LEU A 216 21.90 -5.27 -0.56
C LEU A 216 22.78 -4.24 0.17
N GLY A 217 22.35 -2.97 0.25
CA GLY A 217 23.18 -1.82 0.64
C GLY A 217 23.89 -1.91 2.00
N GLY A 218 23.33 -2.63 2.97
CA GLY A 218 23.96 -2.87 4.28
C GLY A 218 24.90 -4.07 4.35
N THR A 219 25.21 -4.72 3.22
CA THR A 219 26.05 -5.92 3.20
C THR A 219 27.49 -5.60 3.58
N SER A 220 28.08 -6.42 4.45
CA SER A 220 29.47 -6.26 4.90
C SER A 220 30.16 -7.61 5.12
N LEU A 221 31.48 -7.62 4.99
CA LEU A 221 32.31 -8.82 5.20
C LEU A 221 33.36 -8.52 6.26
N THR A 222 33.37 -9.31 7.32
CA THR A 222 34.35 -9.18 8.41
C THR A 222 35.66 -9.90 8.05
N ALA A 223 36.82 -9.43 8.53
CA ALA A 223 38.08 -10.17 8.46
C ALA A 223 38.00 -11.59 9.04
N GLY A 224 37.09 -11.82 10.00
CA GLY A 224 36.80 -13.13 10.58
C GLY A 224 36.05 -14.10 9.65
N GLY A 225 35.76 -13.71 8.40
CA GLY A 225 35.11 -14.57 7.41
C GLY A 225 33.60 -14.73 7.60
N VAL A 226 32.95 -13.75 8.25
CA VAL A 226 31.49 -13.68 8.35
C VAL A 226 30.97 -12.63 7.39
N LEU A 227 30.15 -13.05 6.43
CA LEU A 227 29.36 -12.18 5.56
C LEU A 227 28.07 -11.82 6.32
N HIS A 228 27.91 -10.54 6.64
CA HIS A 228 26.65 -9.97 7.07
C HIS A 228 25.91 -9.48 5.83
N LEU A 229 25.09 -10.35 5.25
CA LEU A 229 24.30 -10.07 4.06
C LEU A 229 23.05 -9.29 4.44
N GLU A 230 22.92 -8.05 3.99
CA GLU A 230 21.64 -7.34 4.10
C GLU A 230 20.75 -7.75 2.94
N LEU A 231 19.53 -8.19 3.25
CA LEU A 231 18.49 -8.49 2.28
C LEU A 231 17.31 -7.57 2.58
N TYR A 232 17.05 -6.62 1.69
CA TYR A 232 15.82 -5.84 1.71
C TYR A 232 15.09 -6.00 0.37
N ARG A 233 13.87 -6.57 0.41
CA ARG A 233 13.06 -6.63 -0.80
C ARG A 233 12.17 -5.40 -0.91
N ASP A 234 12.62 -4.46 -1.72
CA ASP A 234 11.95 -3.20 -2.01
C ASP A 234 11.07 -3.29 -3.27
N GLY A 235 11.33 -4.21 -4.20
CA GLY A 235 10.57 -4.37 -5.44
C GLY A 235 9.92 -5.74 -5.68
N GLY A 236 8.93 -5.73 -6.56
CA GLY A 236 8.26 -6.87 -7.17
C GLY A 236 6.85 -7.16 -6.67
N PRO A 237 6.29 -8.31 -7.06
CA PRO A 237 4.91 -8.66 -6.73
C PRO A 237 4.63 -8.86 -5.24
N ASP A 238 3.53 -8.32 -4.73
CA ASP A 238 3.09 -8.50 -3.33
C ASP A 238 2.48 -9.89 -3.05
N THR A 239 2.12 -10.63 -4.11
CA THR A 239 1.53 -11.97 -4.05
C THR A 239 2.56 -13.11 -3.99
N TYR A 240 3.84 -12.82 -4.19
CA TYR A 240 4.89 -13.83 -4.28
C TYR A 240 6.19 -13.38 -3.61
N GLY A 241 7.07 -14.32 -3.27
CA GLY A 241 8.40 -14.08 -2.67
C GLY A 241 9.50 -13.88 -3.72
N SER A 242 10.66 -13.35 -3.32
CA SER A 242 11.93 -13.72 -3.94
C SER A 242 12.48 -14.96 -3.23
N PHE A 243 13.13 -15.84 -3.98
CA PHE A 243 13.68 -17.11 -3.50
C PHE A 243 15.17 -17.13 -3.81
N VAL A 244 15.97 -16.73 -2.82
CA VAL A 244 17.42 -16.69 -2.95
C VAL A 244 17.96 -18.11 -2.90
N THR A 245 18.51 -18.57 -4.02
CA THR A 245 19.04 -19.92 -4.22
C THR A 245 20.57 -19.95 -4.17
N SER A 246 21.24 -18.81 -4.29
CA SER A 246 22.69 -18.76 -4.13
C SER A 246 23.17 -17.39 -3.66
N VAL A 247 24.22 -17.39 -2.85
CA VAL A 247 24.98 -16.20 -2.49
C VAL A 247 26.44 -16.48 -2.82
N LYS A 248 27.04 -15.66 -3.67
CA LYS A 248 28.41 -15.81 -4.14
C LYS A 248 29.24 -14.64 -3.66
N VAL A 249 30.43 -14.92 -3.14
CA VAL A 249 31.48 -13.93 -2.90
C VAL A 249 32.63 -14.30 -3.81
N ASP A 250 32.88 -13.45 -4.80
CA ASP A 250 33.81 -13.73 -5.89
C ASP A 250 35.23 -14.03 -5.37
N GLY A 251 35.81 -15.11 -5.90
CA GLY A 251 37.13 -15.61 -5.48
C GLY A 251 37.16 -16.30 -4.10
N LEU A 252 36.10 -16.22 -3.30
CA LEU A 252 36.05 -16.80 -1.95
C LEU A 252 35.19 -18.05 -1.87
N TYR A 253 33.87 -17.90 -1.98
CA TYR A 253 32.91 -18.98 -1.75
C TYR A 253 31.55 -18.73 -2.39
N THR A 254 30.78 -19.79 -2.56
CA THR A 254 29.40 -19.72 -3.01
C THR A 254 28.55 -20.61 -2.12
N TRP A 255 27.65 -20.00 -1.36
CA TRP A 255 26.61 -20.71 -0.64
C TRP A 255 25.55 -21.17 -1.64
N THR A 256 25.27 -22.47 -1.61
CA THR A 256 24.26 -23.14 -2.43
C THR A 256 22.87 -23.08 -1.77
N ALA A 257 21.83 -23.35 -2.55
CA ALA A 257 20.45 -23.40 -2.06
C ALA A 257 20.29 -24.32 -0.83
N ALA A 258 20.94 -25.49 -0.88
CA ALA A 258 20.92 -26.47 0.20
C ALA A 258 21.63 -25.99 1.49
N GLU A 259 22.66 -25.14 1.37
CA GLU A 259 23.31 -24.54 2.54
C GLU A 259 22.49 -23.37 3.10
N LEU A 260 21.95 -22.53 2.21
CA LEU A 260 21.09 -21.42 2.58
C LEU A 260 19.82 -21.91 3.29
N ALA A 261 19.21 -23.01 2.82
CA ALA A 261 18.07 -23.67 3.45
C ALA A 261 18.35 -24.15 4.89
N LYS A 262 19.62 -24.41 5.22
CA LYS A 262 20.08 -24.85 6.55
C LYS A 262 20.52 -23.69 7.46
N THR A 263 20.37 -22.44 7.00
CA THR A 263 20.69 -21.26 7.81
C THR A 263 19.88 -21.27 9.10
N SER A 264 20.56 -21.18 10.24
CA SER A 264 19.89 -21.14 11.54
C SER A 264 18.99 -19.90 11.65
N PRO A 265 17.78 -19.99 12.21
CA PRO A 265 16.94 -18.82 12.48
C PRO A 265 17.65 -17.73 13.29
N ALA A 266 18.56 -18.11 14.19
CA ALA A 266 19.34 -17.16 14.99
C ALA A 266 20.37 -16.35 14.16
N ALA A 267 20.70 -16.80 12.95
CA ALA A 267 21.57 -16.08 12.03
C ALA A 267 20.80 -15.08 11.13
N ILE A 268 19.46 -15.06 11.22
CA ILE A 268 18.59 -14.17 10.43
C ILE A 268 17.97 -13.14 11.37
N ASN A 269 18.51 -11.92 11.37
CA ASN A 269 18.00 -10.82 12.15
C ASN A 269 17.00 -10.00 11.33
N ASN A 270 15.70 -10.26 11.53
CA ASN A 270 14.62 -9.55 10.84
C ASN A 270 14.34 -8.19 11.49
N VAL A 271 14.28 -7.14 10.67
CA VAL A 271 13.92 -5.78 11.11
C VAL A 271 12.42 -5.67 11.36
N TYR A 272 11.61 -6.27 10.47
CA TYR A 272 10.16 -6.24 10.58
C TYR A 272 9.60 -7.55 11.15
N PRO A 273 8.70 -7.48 12.15
CA PRO A 273 8.15 -8.64 12.85
C PRO A 273 7.05 -9.39 12.09
N LEU A 274 6.46 -8.82 11.04
CA LEU A 274 5.33 -9.44 10.32
C LEU A 274 5.80 -10.15 9.04
N GLN A 275 6.42 -9.44 8.10
CA GLN A 275 7.09 -10.00 6.93
C GLN A 275 8.55 -10.29 7.24
N LYS A 276 8.90 -11.58 7.26
CA LYS A 276 10.22 -12.06 7.65
C LYS A 276 10.92 -12.76 6.50
N VAL A 277 12.21 -12.49 6.37
CA VAL A 277 13.15 -13.40 5.72
C VAL A 277 13.24 -14.67 6.55
N LYS A 278 13.13 -15.82 5.89
CA LYS A 278 13.18 -17.14 6.51
C LYS A 278 13.80 -18.15 5.57
N THR A 279 14.23 -19.29 6.10
CA THR A 279 14.60 -20.42 5.27
C THR A 279 13.36 -21.06 4.62
N GLY A 280 13.54 -21.52 3.39
CA GLY A 280 12.64 -22.42 2.68
C GLY A 280 13.38 -23.71 2.30
N PRO A 281 12.70 -24.67 1.65
CA PRO A 281 13.33 -25.93 1.25
C PRO A 281 14.53 -25.75 0.31
N GLU A 282 14.50 -24.72 -0.53
CA GLU A 282 15.47 -24.47 -1.61
C GLU A 282 16.19 -23.11 -1.46
N GLY A 283 16.43 -22.67 -0.21
CA GLY A 283 17.21 -21.46 0.08
C GLY A 283 16.52 -20.50 1.03
N LEU A 284 16.62 -19.19 0.78
CA LEU A 284 15.94 -18.16 1.60
C LEU A 284 14.71 -17.61 0.87
N VAL A 285 13.63 -17.43 1.60
CA VAL A 285 12.41 -16.77 1.14
C VAL A 285 12.42 -15.34 1.64
N VAL A 286 12.32 -14.39 0.71
CA VAL A 286 12.32 -12.94 0.98
C VAL A 286 10.98 -12.34 0.50
N PRO A 287 9.99 -12.18 1.38
CA PRO A 287 8.72 -11.52 1.06
C PRO A 287 8.92 -10.04 0.73
N LEU A 288 7.98 -9.43 0.00
CA LEU A 288 8.03 -7.99 -0.30
C LEU A 288 7.97 -7.18 0.99
N GLY A 289 8.80 -6.15 1.11
CA GLY A 289 8.93 -5.32 2.29
C GLY A 289 9.74 -5.95 3.43
N ALA A 290 10.11 -7.23 3.33
CA ALA A 290 10.94 -7.87 4.35
C ALA A 290 12.38 -7.33 4.29
N ARG A 291 12.94 -7.01 5.46
CA ARG A 291 14.33 -6.61 5.63
C ARG A 291 15.00 -7.44 6.72
N ALA A 292 16.14 -8.03 6.42
CA ALA A 292 16.92 -8.78 7.40
C ALA A 292 18.43 -8.75 7.13
N GLY A 293 19.21 -8.82 8.20
CA GLY A 293 20.62 -9.18 8.13
C GLY A 293 20.80 -10.68 8.30
N VAL A 294 21.44 -11.35 7.34
CA VAL A 294 21.74 -12.78 7.36
C VAL A 294 23.24 -12.98 7.55
N SER A 295 23.62 -13.67 8.61
CA SER A 295 25.02 -13.96 8.90
C SER A 295 25.45 -15.30 8.31
N LEU A 296 26.27 -15.27 7.27
CA LEU A 296 26.80 -16.44 6.58
C LEU A 296 28.30 -16.57 6.86
N ARG A 297 28.71 -17.71 7.41
CA ARG A 297 30.14 -17.96 7.71
C ARG A 297 30.80 -18.68 6.54
N LEU A 298 31.98 -18.22 6.18
CA LEU A 298 32.83 -18.93 5.22
C LEU A 298 33.27 -20.29 5.81
N PRO A 299 33.44 -21.33 4.97
CA PRO A 299 34.03 -22.59 5.42
C PRO A 299 35.47 -22.41 5.91
N ALA A 300 35.92 -23.35 6.76
CA ALA A 300 37.29 -23.38 7.24
C ALA A 300 38.30 -23.39 6.07
N GLY A 301 39.37 -22.60 6.19
CA GLY A 301 40.41 -22.46 5.17
C GLY A 301 40.16 -21.37 4.13
N LYS A 302 39.00 -20.70 4.15
CA LYS A 302 38.75 -19.50 3.35
C LYS A 302 39.08 -18.25 4.16
N ALA A 303 40.18 -17.60 3.82
CA ALA A 303 40.62 -16.37 4.48
C ALA A 303 40.17 -15.14 3.70
N VAL A 304 39.62 -14.16 4.41
CA VAL A 304 39.34 -12.83 3.88
C VAL A 304 40.63 -12.02 3.99
N GLN A 305 41.04 -11.37 2.90
CA GLN A 305 42.21 -10.50 2.89
C GLN A 305 41.78 -9.10 3.35
N PRO A 306 42.35 -8.57 4.45
CA PRO A 306 42.00 -7.23 4.93
C PRO A 306 42.28 -6.16 3.87
N GLY A 307 41.36 -5.20 3.73
CA GLY A 307 41.49 -4.10 2.77
C GLY A 307 41.22 -4.47 1.30
N VAL A 308 40.89 -5.74 1.00
CA VAL A 308 40.44 -6.16 -0.33
C VAL A 308 38.93 -5.97 -0.44
N SER A 309 38.48 -5.43 -1.57
CA SER A 309 37.07 -5.37 -1.93
C SER A 309 36.63 -6.67 -2.62
N TYR A 310 35.49 -7.19 -2.19
CA TYR A 310 34.88 -8.39 -2.73
C TYR A 310 33.52 -8.04 -3.36
N HIS A 311 33.23 -8.68 -4.50
CA HIS A 311 31.92 -8.63 -5.11
C HIS A 311 31.05 -9.77 -4.57
N VAL A 312 29.88 -9.40 -4.07
CA VAL A 312 28.86 -10.31 -3.55
C VAL A 312 27.70 -10.32 -4.53
N THR A 313 27.34 -11.48 -5.06
CA THR A 313 26.19 -11.65 -5.96
C THR A 313 25.16 -12.57 -5.31
N VAL A 314 23.91 -12.13 -5.25
CA VAL A 314 22.76 -12.89 -4.74
C VAL A 314 21.91 -13.32 -5.93
N TYR A 315 21.62 -14.62 -6.03
CA TYR A 315 20.84 -15.20 -7.14
C TYR A 315 19.45 -15.63 -6.68
N ASP A 316 18.45 -15.28 -7.47
CA ASP A 316 17.07 -15.74 -7.33
C ASP A 316 16.79 -16.95 -8.23
N VAL A 317 15.81 -17.77 -7.85
CA VAL A 317 15.34 -18.91 -8.64
C VAL A 317 14.89 -18.53 -10.06
N SER A 318 14.44 -17.30 -10.29
CA SER A 318 14.05 -16.78 -11.62
C SER A 318 15.23 -16.49 -12.54
N GLY A 319 16.47 -16.55 -12.04
CA GLY A 319 17.68 -16.15 -12.76
C GLY A 319 18.05 -14.67 -12.60
N ALA A 320 17.23 -13.88 -11.91
CA ALA A 320 17.61 -12.53 -11.48
C ALA A 320 18.78 -12.59 -10.48
N HIS A 321 19.61 -11.54 -10.48
CA HIS A 321 20.70 -11.39 -9.53
C HIS A 321 20.88 -9.93 -9.12
N TRP A 322 21.44 -9.74 -7.93
CA TRP A 322 21.77 -8.43 -7.37
C TRP A 322 23.16 -8.46 -6.76
N ASP A 323 23.87 -7.35 -6.87
CA ASP A 323 25.28 -7.26 -6.51
C ASP A 323 25.52 -6.21 -5.42
N ALA A 324 26.49 -6.50 -4.56
CA ALA A 324 27.06 -5.56 -3.60
C ALA A 324 28.58 -5.62 -3.66
N THR A 325 29.25 -4.48 -3.48
CA THR A 325 30.70 -4.45 -3.30
C THR A 325 31.00 -4.18 -1.84
N VAL A 326 31.76 -5.07 -1.20
CA VAL A 326 32.08 -4.96 0.23
C VAL A 326 33.58 -4.92 0.43
N ALA A 327 34.05 -3.97 1.24
CA ALA A 327 35.43 -3.98 1.72
C ALA A 327 35.54 -4.94 2.92
N ALA A 328 36.58 -5.76 2.94
CA ALA A 328 36.93 -6.53 4.13
C ALA A 328 37.39 -5.59 5.25
N GLY A 329 36.55 -5.45 6.28
CA GLY A 329 36.84 -4.70 7.50
C GLY A 329 37.75 -5.44 8.46
#